data_AF-A0A2S6QMB2-F1
#
_entry.id   AF-A0A2S6QMB2-F1
#
_cell.length_a   1.000
_cell.length_b   1.000
_cell.length_c   1.000
_cell.angle_alpha   90.00
_cell.angle_beta   90.00
_cell.angle_gamma   90.00
#
_symmetry.space_group_name_H-M   'P 1'
#
loop_
_entity.id
_entity.type
_entity.pdbx_description
1 polymer ?
#
loop_
_entity_poly.entity_id
_entity_poly.type
_entity_poly.pdbx_seq_one_letter_code
_entity_poly.pdbx_strand_id
1 'polypeptide(L)'
;MVCLYVGLTKMVNTPKRPHIMLIAGESSGDLLGAGLMAELKQKYPYATFVGVGGDKMKAQGLRSVFDMEELNVMGIFEVLPKIPKLLGRRNELIEVIKTEQVDLLITIDAPDFCLRVAQKAKKKAGVKCVHYVSPSVWAWRRGRTFKMAKFLDHILLLFPFEVEIYEKAALPCTFVGHPVAERLSYLSPKKLTFPEGDPYLAILPGSRRGVISRMFPVMMETFR
;
A
#
# COMPACT_ATOMS: atom_id res chain seq x y z
N MET A 1 -41.19 38.98 32.89
CA MET A 1 -40.41 38.99 31.63
C MET A 1 -39.11 38.23 31.90
N VAL A 2 -39.14 36.90 31.75
CA VAL A 2 -38.01 36.02 32.06
C VAL A 2 -37.14 35.92 30.81
N CYS A 3 -35.93 36.46 30.88
CA CYS A 3 -34.95 36.41 29.81
C CYS A 3 -34.26 35.02 29.85
N LEU A 4 -34.72 34.08 29.02
CA LEU A 4 -34.04 32.81 28.81
C LEU A 4 -32.86 33.03 27.86
N TYR A 5 -31.65 33.03 28.42
CA TYR A 5 -30.41 32.81 27.69
C TYR A 5 -30.40 31.36 27.17
N VAL A 6 -30.77 31.16 25.91
CA VAL A 6 -30.55 29.88 25.22
C VAL A 6 -29.10 29.86 24.75
N GLY A 7 -28.27 29.05 25.43
CA GLY A 7 -26.89 28.80 25.08
C GLY A 7 -26.78 28.16 23.70
N LEU A 8 -26.43 28.96 22.69
CA LEU A 8 -25.87 28.46 21.44
C LEU A 8 -24.38 28.19 21.65
N THR A 9 -24.06 27.04 22.24
CA THR A 9 -22.74 26.43 22.08
C THR A 9 -22.64 25.98 20.63
N LYS A 10 -22.21 26.88 19.73
CA LYS A 10 -21.69 26.47 18.43
C LYS A 10 -20.53 25.52 18.72
N MET A 11 -20.72 24.22 18.48
CA MET A 11 -19.61 23.29 18.35
C MET A 11 -18.72 23.86 17.24
N VAL A 12 -17.61 24.48 17.61
CA VAL A 12 -16.55 24.85 16.69
C VAL A 12 -16.07 23.54 16.09
N ASN A 13 -16.45 23.27 14.85
CA ASN A 13 -16.04 22.08 14.13
C ASN A 13 -14.56 22.25 13.78
N THR A 14 -13.68 21.83 14.69
CA THR A 14 -12.24 21.91 14.48
C THR A 14 -11.91 21.08 13.24
N PRO A 15 -11.24 21.64 12.21
CA PRO A 15 -10.93 20.88 11.01
C PRO A 15 -10.06 19.68 11.40
N LYS A 16 -10.50 18.46 11.04
CA LYS A 16 -9.75 17.24 11.31
C LYS A 16 -8.36 17.35 10.66
N ARG A 17 -7.31 17.11 11.45
CA ARG A 17 -5.90 17.11 11.02
C ARG A 17 -5.31 15.72 11.22
N PRO A 18 -5.77 14.71 10.44
CA PRO A 18 -5.31 13.35 10.69
C PRO A 18 -3.81 13.25 10.41
N HIS A 19 -3.08 12.68 11.35
CA HIS A 19 -1.68 12.31 11.18
C HIS A 19 -1.60 10.85 10.76
N ILE A 20 -1.24 10.62 9.50
CA ILE A 20 -1.38 9.31 8.85
C ILE A 20 0.01 8.76 8.56
N MET A 21 0.26 7.54 9.03
CA MET A 21 1.44 6.78 8.61
C MET A 21 1.13 5.97 7.35
N LEU A 22 1.93 6.13 6.29
CA LEU A 22 1.87 5.28 5.10
C LEU A 22 3.17 4.50 4.90
N ILE A 23 3.08 3.22 4.54
CA ILE A 23 4.24 2.36 4.29
C ILE A 23 4.07 1.67 2.92
N ALA A 24 4.94 2.01 1.98
CA ALA A 24 5.17 1.27 0.74
C ALA A 24 6.56 0.62 0.76
N GLY A 25 6.65 -0.60 0.22
CA GLY A 25 7.93 -1.33 0.13
C GLY A 25 8.56 -1.36 -1.26
N GLU A 26 7.81 -0.96 -2.29
CA GLU A 26 8.21 -1.05 -3.70
C GLU A 26 7.63 0.11 -4.51
N SER A 27 8.14 0.32 -5.73
CA SER A 27 7.73 1.40 -6.65
C SER A 27 6.23 1.36 -7.01
N SER A 28 5.64 0.16 -7.13
CA SER A 28 4.19 -0.01 -7.31
C SER A 28 3.41 0.55 -6.11
N GLY A 29 3.85 0.24 -4.89
CA GLY A 29 3.26 0.76 -3.66
C GLY A 29 3.43 2.27 -3.52
N ASP A 30 4.58 2.82 -3.91
CA ASP A 30 4.83 4.28 -3.93
C ASP A 30 3.85 5.01 -4.84
N LEU A 31 3.58 4.44 -6.02
CA LEU A 31 2.60 4.98 -6.95
C LEU A 31 1.17 4.98 -6.39
N LEU A 32 0.77 3.89 -5.75
CA LEU A 32 -0.55 3.75 -5.12
C LEU A 32 -0.69 4.70 -3.92
N GLY A 33 0.33 4.76 -3.07
CA GLY A 33 0.38 5.63 -1.90
C GLY A 33 0.31 7.11 -2.27
N ALA A 34 1.02 7.52 -3.33
CA ALA A 34 0.98 8.88 -3.82
C ALA A 34 -0.43 9.28 -4.30
N GLY A 35 -1.11 8.39 -5.04
CA GLY A 35 -2.51 8.61 -5.45
C GLY A 35 -3.44 8.75 -4.26
N LEU A 36 -3.32 7.85 -3.28
CA LEU A 36 -4.12 7.89 -2.06
C LEU A 36 -3.87 9.18 -1.25
N MET A 37 -2.63 9.61 -1.11
CA MET A 37 -2.27 10.85 -0.41
C MET A 37 -2.82 12.10 -1.10
N ALA A 38 -2.86 12.11 -2.44
CA ALA A 38 -3.44 13.21 -3.20
C ALA A 38 -4.94 13.37 -2.90
N GLU A 39 -5.70 12.27 -2.94
CA GLU A 39 -7.12 12.26 -2.61
C GLU A 39 -7.39 12.58 -1.13
N LEU A 40 -6.55 12.06 -0.22
CA LEU A 40 -6.66 12.39 1.21
C LEU A 40 -6.46 13.88 1.47
N LYS A 41 -5.54 14.55 0.77
CA LYS A 41 -5.33 16.00 0.92
C LYS A 41 -6.48 16.83 0.38
N GLN A 42 -7.15 16.38 -0.68
CA GLN A 42 -8.36 17.07 -1.16
C GLN A 42 -9.46 17.05 -0.09
N LYS A 43 -9.62 15.92 0.61
CA LYS A 43 -10.63 15.76 1.66
C LYS A 43 -10.22 16.33 3.03
N TYR A 44 -8.93 16.25 3.36
CA TYR A 44 -8.34 16.71 4.61
C TYR A 44 -7.10 17.56 4.30
N PRO A 45 -7.27 18.86 3.98
CA PRO A 45 -6.17 19.74 3.56
C PRO A 45 -5.05 19.91 4.58
N TYR A 46 -5.34 19.62 5.86
CA TYR A 46 -4.39 19.71 6.97
C TYR A 46 -3.88 18.33 7.43
N ALA A 47 -4.10 17.27 6.65
CA ALA A 47 -3.52 15.96 6.93
C ALA A 47 -1.99 16.01 6.84
N THR A 48 -1.33 15.34 7.77
CA THR A 48 0.13 15.17 7.77
C THR A 48 0.48 13.72 7.52
N PHE A 49 1.62 13.49 6.87
CA PHE A 49 2.04 12.17 6.43
C PHE A 49 3.45 11.83 6.88
N VAL A 50 3.60 10.66 7.49
CA VAL A 50 4.89 10.08 7.91
C VAL A 50 4.97 8.63 7.44
N GLY A 51 6.16 8.03 7.35
CA GLY A 51 6.28 6.58 7.18
C GLY A 51 7.38 6.20 6.20
N VAL A 52 7.08 5.36 5.20
CA VAL A 52 8.06 4.91 4.22
C VAL A 52 7.45 4.98 2.83
N GLY A 53 8.11 5.68 1.93
CA GLY A 53 7.67 5.83 0.55
C GLY A 53 8.79 6.29 -0.35
N GLY A 54 8.59 6.10 -1.65
CA GLY A 54 9.51 6.55 -2.68
C GLY A 54 9.28 8.01 -3.04
N ASP A 55 9.83 8.42 -4.18
CA ASP A 55 9.81 9.82 -4.60
C ASP A 55 8.40 10.35 -4.86
N LYS A 56 7.46 9.49 -5.26
CA LYS A 56 6.08 9.94 -5.55
C LYS A 56 5.34 10.27 -4.27
N MET A 57 5.45 9.44 -3.23
CA MET A 57 4.87 9.75 -1.92
C MET A 57 5.59 10.93 -1.25
N LYS A 58 6.93 11.02 -1.35
CA LYS A 58 7.69 12.18 -0.86
C LYS A 58 7.24 13.48 -1.53
N ALA A 59 6.99 13.46 -2.85
CA ALA A 59 6.43 14.61 -3.58
C ALA A 59 5.01 14.99 -3.11
N GLN A 60 4.28 14.06 -2.50
CA GLN A 60 3.01 14.34 -1.83
C GLN A 60 3.17 14.82 -0.37
N GLY A 61 4.38 15.10 0.09
CA GLY A 61 4.64 15.61 1.45
C GLY A 61 4.81 14.51 2.50
N LEU A 62 5.07 13.26 2.10
CA LEU A 62 5.45 12.21 3.05
C LEU A 62 6.83 12.53 3.63
N ARG A 63 6.91 12.64 4.97
CA ARG A 63 8.20 12.53 5.66
C ARG A 63 8.58 11.06 5.81
N SER A 64 9.49 10.59 4.97
CA SER A 64 10.01 9.23 5.07
C SER A 64 10.94 9.09 6.28
N VAL A 65 10.72 8.07 7.11
CA VAL A 65 11.50 7.74 8.30
C VAL A 65 12.86 7.14 7.90
N PHE A 66 12.87 6.38 6.81
CA PHE A 66 14.08 5.83 6.18
C PHE A 66 13.82 5.60 4.68
N ASP A 67 14.83 5.13 3.95
CA ASP A 67 14.69 4.91 2.50
C ASP A 67 13.84 3.68 2.19
N MET A 68 12.89 3.80 1.25
CA MET A 68 12.07 2.70 0.78
C MET A 68 12.90 1.56 0.19
N GLU A 69 14.06 1.87 -0.41
CA GLU A 69 14.99 0.86 -0.93
C GLU A 69 15.47 -0.12 0.16
N GLU A 70 15.41 0.25 1.44
CA GLU A 70 15.74 -0.65 2.53
C GLU A 70 14.72 -1.78 2.73
N LEU A 71 13.49 -1.61 2.23
CA LEU A 71 12.43 -2.62 2.24
C LEU A 71 12.41 -3.46 0.96
N ASN A 72 13.05 -2.98 -0.11
CA ASN A 72 13.11 -3.65 -1.39
C ASN A 72 14.07 -4.86 -1.30
N VAL A 73 13.54 -6.00 -0.86
CA VAL A 73 14.31 -7.24 -0.79
C VAL A 73 13.64 -8.30 -1.65
N MET A 74 14.16 -8.47 -2.86
CA MET A 74 13.69 -9.50 -3.78
C MET A 74 14.48 -10.81 -3.57
N GLY A 75 13.80 -11.87 -3.15
CA GLY A 75 14.36 -13.24 -3.10
C GLY A 75 14.52 -13.80 -1.68
N ILE A 76 14.17 -15.08 -1.52
CA ILE A 76 14.16 -15.78 -0.22
C ILE A 76 15.57 -15.81 0.42
N PHE A 77 16.62 -15.93 -0.40
CA PHE A 77 18.02 -16.01 0.06
C PHE A 77 18.65 -14.64 0.33
N GLU A 78 18.24 -13.58 -0.36
CA GLU A 78 18.73 -12.21 -0.15
C GLU A 78 18.10 -11.53 1.07
N VAL A 79 16.98 -12.06 1.56
CA VAL A 79 16.27 -11.58 2.77
C VAL A 79 16.98 -11.98 4.07
N LEU A 80 17.50 -13.20 4.18
CA LEU A 80 18.00 -13.75 5.44
C LEU A 80 19.02 -12.83 6.15
N PRO A 81 20.05 -12.29 5.47
CA PRO A 81 21.04 -11.41 6.11
C PRO A 81 20.44 -10.06 6.54
N LYS A 82 19.36 -9.61 5.88
CA LYS A 82 18.72 -8.32 6.12
C LYS A 82 17.63 -8.37 7.20
N ILE A 83 17.28 -9.56 7.72
CA ILE A 83 16.23 -9.71 8.76
C ILE A 83 16.48 -8.83 9.99
N PRO A 84 17.67 -8.80 10.62
CA PRO A 84 17.90 -7.97 11.80
C PRO A 84 17.63 -6.49 11.52
N LYS A 85 18.06 -6.01 10.35
CA LYS A 85 17.83 -4.64 9.89
C LYS A 85 16.34 -4.35 9.73
N LEU A 86 15.59 -5.23 9.07
CA LEU A 86 14.14 -5.09 8.91
C LEU A 86 13.39 -5.10 10.25
N LEU A 87 13.84 -5.92 11.22
CA LEU A 87 13.28 -5.91 12.57
C LEU A 87 13.54 -4.57 13.28
N GLY A 88 14.72 -3.99 13.09
CA GLY A 88 15.07 -2.64 13.54
C GLY A 88 14.17 -1.58 12.94
N ARG A 89 14.03 -1.54 11.61
CA ARG A 89 13.16 -0.61 10.88
C ARG A 89 11.69 -0.72 11.29
N ARG A 90 11.20 -1.96 11.51
CA ARG A 90 9.86 -2.16 12.08
C ARG A 90 9.74 -1.51 13.46
N ASN A 91 10.74 -1.67 14.34
CA ASN A 91 10.68 -1.10 15.68
C ASN A 91 10.68 0.43 15.64
N GLU A 92 11.52 1.01 14.78
CA GLU A 92 11.57 2.46 14.53
C GLU A 92 10.21 3.01 14.12
N LEU A 93 9.51 2.36 13.18
CA LEU A 93 8.15 2.75 12.79
C LEU A 93 7.15 2.68 13.95
N ILE A 94 7.25 1.66 14.82
CA ILE A 94 6.38 1.56 15.99
C ILE A 94 6.65 2.70 16.97
N GLU A 95 7.90 3.11 17.15
CA GLU A 95 8.23 4.25 18.00
C GLU A 95 7.70 5.55 17.41
N VAL A 96 7.87 5.78 16.10
CA VAL A 96 7.27 6.94 15.41
C VAL A 96 5.74 6.99 15.58
N ILE A 97 5.04 5.86 15.43
CA ILE A 97 3.60 5.78 15.65
C ILE A 97 3.21 6.30 17.05
N LYS A 98 3.99 5.96 18.07
CA LYS A 98 3.70 6.35 19.46
C LYS A 98 4.12 7.79 19.74
N THR A 99 5.32 8.18 19.35
CA THR A 99 5.88 9.50 19.71
C THR A 99 5.16 10.62 18.97
N GLU A 100 4.76 10.38 17.72
CA GLU A 100 4.05 11.36 16.91
C GLU A 100 2.53 11.24 16.99
N GLN A 101 1.99 10.30 17.78
CA GLN A 101 0.55 10.08 17.95
C GLN A 101 -0.17 9.89 16.60
N VAL A 102 0.30 8.92 15.81
CA VAL A 102 -0.31 8.59 14.51
C VAL A 102 -1.75 8.09 14.71
N ASP A 103 -2.70 8.69 14.00
CA ASP A 103 -4.12 8.35 14.06
C ASP A 103 -4.45 7.08 13.27
N LEU A 104 -3.77 6.90 12.14
CA LEU A 104 -4.05 5.84 11.16
C LEU A 104 -2.75 5.33 10.54
N LEU A 105 -2.56 4.02 10.55
CA LEU A 105 -1.55 3.32 9.77
C LEU A 105 -2.17 2.72 8.51
N ILE A 106 -1.66 3.11 7.34
CA ILE A 106 -1.99 2.52 6.04
C ILE A 106 -0.74 1.81 5.51
N THR A 107 -0.84 0.50 5.35
CA THR A 107 0.24 -0.29 4.74
C THR A 107 -0.14 -0.64 3.30
N ILE A 108 0.80 -0.59 2.36
CA ILE A 108 0.55 -0.72 0.93
C ILE A 108 1.40 -1.85 0.37
N ASP A 109 0.75 -2.94 -0.02
CA ASP A 109 1.39 -4.16 -0.53
C ASP A 109 2.51 -4.66 0.43
N ALA A 110 3.53 -5.35 -0.09
CA ALA A 110 4.68 -5.86 0.67
C ALA A 110 4.26 -6.60 1.96
N PRO A 111 3.34 -7.58 1.87
CA PRO A 111 2.62 -8.12 3.03
C PRO A 111 3.54 -8.73 4.09
N ASP A 112 4.71 -9.24 3.69
CA ASP A 112 5.68 -9.78 4.64
C ASP A 112 6.20 -8.73 5.62
N PHE A 113 6.52 -7.52 5.18
CA PHE A 113 6.94 -6.47 6.10
C PHE A 113 5.73 -5.74 6.70
N CYS A 114 4.82 -5.29 5.83
CA CYS A 114 3.68 -4.46 6.16
C CYS A 114 2.74 -5.09 7.21
N LEU A 115 2.35 -6.36 7.03
CA LEU A 115 1.45 -7.01 8.00
C LEU A 115 2.12 -7.25 9.35
N ARG A 116 3.44 -7.47 9.37
CA ARG A 116 4.21 -7.58 10.62
C ARG A 116 4.32 -6.23 11.35
N VAL A 117 4.41 -5.11 10.61
CA VAL A 117 4.31 -3.76 11.19
C VAL A 117 2.91 -3.53 11.75
N ALA A 118 1.86 -3.74 10.96
CA ALA A 118 0.47 -3.53 11.36
C ALA A 118 0.09 -4.35 12.61
N GLN A 119 0.48 -5.62 12.66
CA GLN A 119 0.28 -6.47 13.84
C GLN A 119 0.97 -5.91 15.09
N LYS A 120 2.22 -5.45 14.95
CA LYS A 120 2.97 -4.90 16.08
C LYS A 120 2.44 -3.53 16.50
N ALA A 121 2.04 -2.69 15.55
CA ALA A 121 1.43 -1.39 15.78
C ALA A 121 0.11 -1.53 16.55
N LYS A 122 -0.77 -2.44 16.11
CA LYS A 122 -2.01 -2.75 16.84
C LYS A 122 -1.74 -3.17 18.28
N LYS A 123 -0.78 -4.08 18.48
CA LYS A 123 -0.43 -4.59 19.82
C LYS A 123 0.23 -3.55 20.73
N LYS A 124 1.07 -2.65 20.19
CA LYS A 124 1.93 -1.76 20.98
C LYS A 124 1.45 -0.31 21.07
N ALA A 125 0.60 0.12 20.15
CA ALA A 125 0.09 1.49 20.08
C ALA A 125 -1.44 1.56 19.94
N GLY A 126 -2.13 0.46 19.62
CA GLY A 126 -3.58 0.47 19.45
C GLY A 126 -4.09 1.24 18.24
N VAL A 127 -3.18 1.72 17.37
CA VAL A 127 -3.49 2.51 16.18
C VAL A 127 -4.44 1.77 15.24
N LYS A 128 -5.26 2.52 14.51
CA LYS A 128 -6.10 1.98 13.44
C LYS A 128 -5.22 1.52 12.28
N CYS A 129 -5.45 0.31 11.79
CA CYS A 129 -4.63 -0.31 10.75
C CYS A 129 -5.47 -0.63 9.51
N VAL A 130 -5.10 -0.04 8.39
CA VAL A 130 -5.65 -0.37 7.07
C VAL A 130 -4.55 -0.98 6.20
N HIS A 131 -4.90 -1.99 5.43
CA HIS A 131 -4.00 -2.56 4.42
C HIS A 131 -4.56 -2.29 3.02
N TYR A 132 -3.72 -1.80 2.12
CA TYR A 132 -4.05 -1.52 0.74
C TYR A 132 -3.31 -2.52 -0.14
N VAL A 133 -4.05 -3.14 -1.07
CA VAL A 133 -3.64 -4.27 -1.91
C VAL A 133 -3.75 -5.58 -1.14
N SER A 134 -4.76 -6.38 -1.50
CA SER A 134 -4.90 -7.72 -0.95
C SER A 134 -3.71 -8.58 -1.37
N PRO A 135 -3.06 -9.28 -0.44
CA PRO A 135 -2.06 -10.27 -0.80
C PRO A 135 -2.79 -11.56 -1.21
N SER A 136 -3.52 -11.56 -2.33
CA SER A 136 -4.51 -12.59 -2.67
C SER A 136 -3.90 -14.00 -2.81
N VAL A 137 -2.71 -14.11 -3.42
CA VAL A 137 -1.91 -15.35 -3.49
C VAL A 137 -1.31 -15.75 -2.13
N TRP A 138 -1.33 -14.88 -1.14
CA TRP A 138 -0.94 -15.19 0.24
C TRP A 138 -2.16 -15.53 1.10
N ALA A 139 -3.30 -14.88 0.85
CA ALA A 139 -4.52 -14.94 1.64
C ALA A 139 -5.34 -16.22 1.40
N TRP A 140 -5.25 -16.85 0.23
CA TRP A 140 -5.96 -18.11 -0.06
C TRP A 140 -5.58 -19.28 0.87
N ARG A 141 -4.40 -19.21 1.52
CA ARG A 141 -3.99 -20.23 2.49
C ARG A 141 -4.85 -20.10 3.75
N ARG A 142 -5.60 -21.18 4.04
CA ARG A 142 -6.55 -21.25 5.16
C ARG A 142 -5.98 -20.64 6.45
N GLY A 143 -6.77 -19.77 7.10
CA GLY A 143 -6.45 -19.17 8.41
C GLY A 143 -5.72 -17.83 8.37
N ARG A 144 -5.21 -17.39 7.21
CA ARG A 144 -4.46 -16.12 7.14
C ARG A 144 -5.35 -14.89 7.20
N THR A 145 -6.51 -14.92 6.55
CA THR A 145 -7.53 -13.87 6.64
C THR A 145 -8.02 -13.69 8.09
N PHE A 146 -8.27 -14.77 8.81
CA PHE A 146 -8.58 -14.75 10.25
C PHE A 146 -7.45 -14.18 11.11
N LYS A 147 -6.18 -14.41 10.74
CA LYS A 147 -5.05 -13.77 11.44
C LYS A 147 -5.03 -12.27 11.19
N MET A 148 -5.25 -11.85 9.93
CA MET A 148 -5.32 -10.44 9.56
C MET A 148 -6.44 -9.71 10.30
N ALA A 149 -7.63 -10.32 10.41
CA ALA A 149 -8.78 -9.78 11.12
C ALA A 149 -8.50 -9.43 12.59
N LYS A 150 -7.48 -10.03 13.21
CA LYS A 150 -7.10 -9.73 14.61
C LYS A 150 -6.39 -8.38 14.76
N PHE A 151 -5.85 -7.81 13.68
CA PHE A 151 -5.03 -6.60 13.77
C PHE A 151 -5.27 -5.56 12.69
N LEU A 152 -5.98 -5.88 11.62
CA LEU A 152 -6.45 -4.92 10.63
C LEU A 152 -7.87 -4.48 10.96
N ASP A 153 -8.12 -3.18 10.86
CA ASP A 153 -9.45 -2.58 10.96
C ASP A 153 -10.14 -2.55 9.58
N HIS A 154 -9.39 -2.52 8.47
CA HIS A 154 -9.94 -2.57 7.11
C HIS A 154 -8.91 -3.06 6.07
N ILE A 155 -9.38 -3.58 4.93
CA ILE A 155 -8.54 -3.86 3.76
C ILE A 155 -9.12 -3.26 2.46
N LEU A 156 -8.28 -2.65 1.65
CA LEU A 156 -8.64 -2.07 0.35
C LEU A 156 -8.19 -3.02 -0.77
N LEU A 157 -9.16 -3.46 -1.57
CA LEU A 157 -9.05 -4.53 -2.56
C LEU A 157 -8.97 -3.94 -3.97
N LEU A 158 -8.15 -4.54 -4.83
CA LEU A 158 -7.98 -4.10 -6.22
C LEU A 158 -8.89 -4.82 -7.20
N PHE A 159 -9.44 -5.98 -6.81
CA PHE A 159 -10.30 -6.78 -7.66
C PHE A 159 -11.59 -7.19 -6.93
N PRO A 160 -12.73 -7.27 -7.64
CA PRO A 160 -14.02 -7.55 -7.02
C PRO A 160 -14.10 -8.95 -6.41
N PHE A 161 -13.45 -9.96 -7.02
CA PHE A 161 -13.44 -11.33 -6.50
C PHE A 161 -12.72 -11.47 -5.15
N GLU A 162 -11.91 -10.48 -4.74
CA GLU A 162 -11.16 -10.54 -3.48
C GLU A 162 -12.08 -10.38 -2.27
N VAL A 163 -13.28 -9.80 -2.44
CA VAL A 163 -14.24 -9.58 -1.35
C VAL A 163 -14.59 -10.90 -0.67
N GLU A 164 -14.87 -11.94 -1.47
CA GLU A 164 -15.24 -13.28 -1.00
C GLU A 164 -14.14 -13.95 -0.15
N ILE A 165 -12.87 -13.56 -0.36
CA ILE A 165 -11.74 -14.09 0.41
C ILE A 165 -11.84 -13.68 1.89
N TYR A 166 -12.41 -12.50 2.17
CA TYR A 166 -12.43 -11.89 3.50
C TYR A 166 -13.74 -12.05 4.26
N GLU A 167 -14.83 -12.41 3.58
CA GLU A 167 -16.17 -12.58 4.17
C GLU A 167 -16.15 -13.47 5.42
N LYS A 168 -15.55 -14.65 5.32
CA LYS A 168 -15.52 -15.62 6.44
C LYS A 168 -14.71 -15.14 7.63
N ALA A 169 -13.74 -14.26 7.41
CA ALA A 169 -12.91 -13.71 8.48
C ALA A 169 -13.54 -12.48 9.15
N ALA A 170 -14.69 -12.00 8.64
CA ALA A 170 -15.33 -10.77 9.10
C ALA A 170 -14.37 -9.57 9.15
N LEU A 171 -13.36 -9.54 8.27
CA LEU A 171 -12.45 -8.41 8.11
C LEU A 171 -13.12 -7.40 7.15
N PRO A 172 -13.45 -6.18 7.60
CA PRO A 172 -14.01 -5.16 6.72
C PRO A 172 -13.14 -4.94 5.49
N CYS A 173 -13.75 -4.97 4.30
CA CYS A 173 -13.05 -4.81 3.05
C CYS A 173 -13.82 -3.91 2.08
N THR A 174 -13.11 -3.23 1.19
CA THR A 174 -13.71 -2.40 0.14
C THR A 174 -12.94 -2.58 -1.16
N PHE A 175 -13.65 -2.93 -2.23
CA PHE A 175 -13.13 -2.87 -3.58
C PHE A 175 -12.99 -1.41 -4.02
N VAL A 176 -11.76 -0.98 -4.29
CA VAL A 176 -11.43 0.40 -4.66
C VAL A 176 -10.99 0.55 -6.12
N GLY A 177 -11.07 -0.54 -6.91
CA GLY A 177 -10.62 -0.55 -8.29
C GLY A 177 -9.09 -0.64 -8.44
N HIS A 178 -8.65 -0.85 -9.68
CA HIS A 178 -7.24 -1.00 -10.02
C HIS A 178 -6.72 0.27 -10.73
N PRO A 179 -5.75 1.01 -10.18
CA PRO A 179 -5.33 2.30 -10.77
C PRO A 179 -4.76 2.24 -12.19
N VAL A 180 -4.28 1.07 -12.63
CA VAL A 180 -3.92 0.86 -14.04
C VAL A 180 -5.14 0.90 -14.96
N ALA A 181 -6.31 0.39 -14.54
CA ALA A 181 -7.52 0.43 -15.35
C ALA A 181 -7.97 1.88 -15.61
N GLU A 182 -7.85 2.75 -14.60
CA GLU A 182 -8.14 4.18 -14.75
C GLU A 182 -7.14 4.91 -15.64
N ARG A 183 -5.87 4.47 -15.72
CA ARG A 183 -4.88 5.10 -16.60
C ARG A 183 -5.02 4.67 -18.05
N LEU A 184 -5.44 3.44 -18.30
CA LEU A 184 -5.59 2.91 -19.66
C LEU A 184 -6.65 3.67 -20.47
N SER A 185 -7.64 4.29 -19.82
CA SER A 185 -8.60 5.16 -20.51
C SER A 185 -7.99 6.49 -20.99
N TYR A 186 -6.89 6.95 -20.38
CA TYR A 186 -6.18 8.19 -20.75
C TYR A 186 -4.89 7.96 -21.54
N LEU A 187 -4.40 6.72 -21.59
CA LEU A 187 -3.27 6.37 -22.42
C LEU A 187 -3.74 6.35 -23.88
N SER A 188 -3.57 7.47 -24.57
CA SER A 188 -3.38 7.43 -26.01
C SER A 188 -2.20 6.49 -26.24
N PRO A 189 -2.37 5.33 -26.90
CA PRO A 189 -1.24 4.45 -27.14
C PRO A 189 -0.19 5.29 -27.84
N LYS A 190 1.00 5.43 -27.25
CA LYS A 190 2.16 5.85 -28.03
C LYS A 190 2.23 4.83 -29.15
N LYS A 191 1.82 5.24 -30.35
CA LYS A 191 1.87 4.38 -31.53
C LYS A 191 3.33 4.07 -31.73
N LEU A 192 3.75 2.90 -31.28
CA LEU A 192 4.91 2.25 -31.84
C LEU A 192 4.53 2.00 -33.30
N THR A 193 5.11 2.80 -34.19
CA THR A 193 4.95 2.60 -35.63
C THR A 193 5.78 1.40 -36.00
N PHE A 194 5.08 0.41 -36.52
CA PHE A 194 5.62 -0.84 -36.97
C PHE A 194 5.42 -0.89 -38.49
N PRO A 195 6.40 -1.36 -39.29
CA PRO A 195 6.22 -1.58 -40.73
C PRO A 195 4.91 -2.33 -41.07
N GLU A 196 4.21 -1.92 -42.11
CA GLU A 196 3.04 -2.68 -42.57
C GLU A 196 3.48 -4.00 -43.24
N GLY A 197 2.74 -5.08 -43.00
CA GLY A 197 2.92 -6.36 -43.70
C GLY A 197 3.53 -7.50 -42.87
N ASP A 198 4.22 -7.21 -41.76
CA ASP A 198 4.85 -8.24 -40.93
C ASP A 198 4.07 -8.53 -39.63
N PRO A 199 3.99 -9.79 -39.16
CA PRO A 199 3.46 -10.10 -37.85
C PRO A 199 4.45 -9.67 -36.75
N TYR A 200 3.93 -9.03 -35.68
CA TYR A 200 4.73 -8.59 -34.53
C TYR A 200 4.57 -9.53 -33.34
N LEU A 201 5.69 -9.86 -32.69
CA LEU A 201 5.73 -10.61 -31.43
C LEU A 201 6.30 -9.73 -30.32
N ALA A 202 5.55 -9.58 -29.22
CA ALA A 202 6.04 -8.95 -28.00
C ALA A 202 6.59 -10.03 -27.04
N ILE A 203 7.89 -9.96 -26.72
CA ILE A 203 8.52 -10.85 -25.74
C ILE A 203 8.61 -10.13 -24.39
N LEU A 204 7.89 -10.64 -23.40
CA LEU A 204 7.80 -10.09 -22.05
C LEU A 204 8.32 -11.12 -21.03
N PRO A 205 9.65 -11.28 -20.88
CA PRO A 205 10.26 -12.36 -20.08
C PRO A 205 10.12 -12.17 -18.55
N GLY A 206 9.30 -11.20 -18.14
CA GLY A 206 9.14 -10.75 -16.76
C GLY A 206 10.13 -9.65 -16.36
N SER A 207 9.92 -9.07 -15.19
CA SER A 207 10.71 -7.96 -14.65
C SER A 207 11.87 -8.40 -13.75
N ARG A 208 11.90 -9.66 -13.33
CA ARG A 208 12.84 -10.17 -12.33
C ARG A 208 13.98 -10.93 -13.00
N ARG A 209 15.23 -10.65 -12.63
CA ARG A 209 16.41 -11.31 -13.20
C ARG A 209 16.31 -12.84 -13.26
N GLY A 210 15.87 -13.48 -12.18
CA GLY A 210 15.72 -14.94 -12.15
C GLY A 210 14.57 -15.48 -13.03
N VAL A 211 13.53 -14.69 -13.27
CA VAL A 211 12.46 -15.05 -14.21
C VAL A 211 12.98 -14.87 -15.63
N ILE A 212 13.63 -13.74 -15.91
CA ILE A 212 14.26 -13.45 -17.20
C ILE A 212 15.27 -14.55 -17.55
N SER A 213 16.17 -14.91 -16.64
CA SER A 213 17.21 -15.92 -16.91
C SER A 213 16.64 -17.31 -17.23
N ARG A 214 15.42 -17.63 -16.78
CA ARG A 214 14.75 -18.91 -17.04
C ARG A 214 13.80 -18.86 -18.23
N MET A 215 13.07 -17.75 -18.39
CA MET A 215 12.00 -17.61 -19.39
C MET A 215 12.50 -17.06 -20.70
N PHE A 216 13.47 -16.13 -20.67
CA PHE A 216 13.98 -15.52 -21.90
C PHE A 216 14.61 -16.55 -22.85
N PRO A 217 15.44 -17.52 -22.41
CA PRO A 217 15.97 -18.54 -23.32
C PRO A 217 14.86 -19.36 -24.01
N VAL A 218 13.83 -19.78 -23.27
CA VAL A 218 12.70 -20.57 -23.79
C VAL A 218 11.86 -19.75 -24.77
N MET A 219 11.61 -18.48 -24.46
CA MET A 219 10.89 -17.57 -25.37
C MET A 219 11.68 -17.34 -26.67
N MET A 220 13.00 -17.22 -26.59
CA MET A 220 13.87 -17.07 -27.77
C MET A 220 13.99 -18.36 -28.58
N GLU A 221 13.89 -19.53 -27.96
CA GLU A 221 13.82 -20.82 -28.65
C GLU A 221 12.50 -20.98 -29.42
N THR A 222 11.38 -20.59 -28.81
CA THR A 222 10.05 -20.64 -29.46
C THR A 222 9.92 -19.67 -30.64
N PHE A 223 10.71 -18.59 -30.62
CA PHE A 223 10.73 -17.61 -31.72
C PHE A 223 11.51 -18.10 -32.95
N ARG A 224 12.48 -19.00 -32.79
CA ARG A 224 13.32 -19.51 -33.87
C ARG A 224 12.59 -20.57 -34.69
#